data_AF-A0A2N6QHS7-F1
#
_entry.id   AF-A0A2N6QHS7-F1
#
_cell.length_a   1.000
_cell.length_b   1.000
_cell.length_c   1.000
_cell.angle_alpha   90.00
_cell.angle_beta   90.00
_cell.angle_gamma   90.00
#
_symmetry.space_group_name_H-M   'P 1'
#
loop_
_entity.id
_entity.type
_entity.pdbx_description
1 polymer ?
#
loop_
_entity_poly.entity_id
_entity_poly.type
_entity_poly.pdbx_seq_one_letter_code
_entity_poly.pdbx_strand_id
1 'polypeptide(L)'
;MTIYTVGHYDYDLEQFLEMLKEAKVTKIIDVRSFPNSKRHPQYKQEPFQKWLKEHDIGYRHLTALGGRRQRSGEVGENLNAGWQNQSFHNYADYTLTNDFKEGIQYLFAEAEENTVALMCAERHPSRCHRLIISNWLVGHDVEVKHIIVSNKGEINIVPHELGKWGAMPILEDDGEVVYPKLEAK
;
A
#
# COMPACT_ATOMS: atom_id res chain seq x y z
N MET A 1 14.06 -2.84 -9.00
CA MET A 1 13.57 -1.81 -8.05
C MET A 1 12.82 -2.50 -6.92
N THR A 2 12.90 -2.00 -5.67
CA THR A 2 12.17 -2.55 -4.52
C THR A 2 11.29 -1.46 -3.91
N ILE A 3 10.02 -1.77 -3.64
CA ILE A 3 9.10 -0.90 -2.90
C ILE A 3 8.77 -1.55 -1.56
N TYR A 4 8.93 -0.80 -0.47
CA TYR A 4 8.52 -1.27 0.85
C TYR A 4 7.07 -0.88 1.14
N THR A 5 6.46 -1.58 2.09
CA THR A 5 5.19 -1.13 2.67
C THR A 5 5.23 -1.23 4.18
N VAL A 6 4.57 -0.30 4.87
CA VAL A 6 4.52 -0.26 6.33
C VAL A 6 3.14 0.20 6.82
N GLY A 7 2.70 -0.36 7.95
CA GLY A 7 1.49 0.08 8.63
C GLY A 7 1.86 0.79 9.91
N HIS A 8 1.38 2.02 10.13
CA HIS A 8 1.71 2.73 11.37
C HIS A 8 1.03 2.11 12.59
N TYR A 9 -0.15 1.48 12.39
CA TYR A 9 -0.90 0.79 13.43
C TYR A 9 -1.00 1.63 14.72
N ASP A 10 -0.70 1.03 15.87
CA ASP A 10 -0.59 1.70 17.17
C ASP A 10 0.86 1.89 17.64
N TYR A 11 1.85 1.72 16.75
CA TYR A 11 3.27 1.86 17.09
C TYR A 11 3.57 3.30 17.53
N ASP A 12 4.41 3.45 18.55
CA ASP A 12 5.01 4.74 18.83
C ASP A 12 6.02 5.13 17.74
N LEU A 13 6.46 6.39 17.77
CA LEU A 13 7.34 6.92 16.72
C LEU A 13 8.73 6.28 16.75
N GLU A 14 9.24 5.87 17.91
CA GLU A 14 10.57 5.25 18.02
C GLU A 14 10.56 3.85 17.42
N GLN A 15 9.57 3.02 17.75
CA GLN A 15 9.38 1.72 17.12
C GLN A 15 9.16 1.86 15.61
N PHE A 16 8.37 2.84 15.19
CA PHE A 16 8.18 3.10 13.76
C PHE A 16 9.48 3.52 13.07
N LEU A 17 10.32 4.32 13.73
CA LEU A 17 11.63 4.69 13.22
C LEU A 17 12.53 3.47 13.04
N GLU A 18 12.55 2.56 14.01
CA GLU A 18 13.30 1.29 13.92
C GLU A 18 12.83 0.44 12.72
N MET A 19 11.51 0.36 12.51
CA MET A 19 10.93 -0.31 11.34
C MET A 19 11.43 0.30 10.03
N LEU A 20 11.49 1.64 9.93
CA LEU A 20 12.00 2.32 8.73
C LEU A 20 13.50 2.09 8.53
N LYS A 21 14.28 2.13 9.63
CA LYS A 21 15.74 1.93 9.61
C LYS A 21 16.12 0.51 9.16
N GLU A 22 15.39 -0.50 9.60
CA GLU A 22 15.62 -1.90 9.20
C GLU A 22 15.53 -2.07 7.67
N ALA A 23 14.59 -1.37 7.05
CA ALA A 23 14.41 -1.35 5.60
C ALA A 23 15.20 -0.22 4.89
N LYS A 24 15.98 0.58 5.63
CA LYS A 24 16.71 1.76 5.14
C LYS A 24 15.84 2.74 4.36
N VAL A 25 14.58 2.91 4.78
CA VAL A 25 13.62 3.79 4.13
C VAL A 25 14.07 5.24 4.24
N THR A 26 14.12 5.93 3.11
CA THR A 26 14.46 7.36 3.02
C THR A 26 13.25 8.22 2.66
N LYS A 27 12.13 7.62 2.22
CA LYS A 27 10.91 8.35 1.90
C LYS A 27 9.64 7.57 2.21
N ILE A 28 8.73 8.21 2.93
CA ILE A 28 7.36 7.74 3.18
C ILE A 28 6.43 8.31 2.11
N ILE A 29 5.73 7.42 1.43
CA ILE A 29 4.56 7.74 0.62
C ILE A 29 3.33 7.32 1.42
N ASP A 30 2.67 8.29 2.02
CA ASP A 30 1.46 8.09 2.82
C ASP A 30 0.25 7.95 1.90
N VAL A 31 -0.37 6.77 1.93
CA VAL A 31 -1.53 6.41 1.12
C VAL A 31 -2.82 6.33 1.95
N ARG A 32 -2.83 6.91 3.16
CA ARG A 32 -4.05 7.03 3.95
C ARG A 32 -5.00 8.02 3.27
N SER A 33 -6.28 7.70 3.18
CA SER A 33 -7.28 8.66 2.69
C SER A 33 -7.36 9.91 3.56
N PHE A 34 -7.17 9.73 4.88
CA PHE A 34 -7.28 10.80 5.88
C PHE A 34 -6.14 10.68 6.91
N PRO A 35 -4.98 11.32 6.71
CA PRO A 35 -3.84 11.25 7.60
C PRO A 35 -3.97 12.13 8.86
N ASN A 36 -5.18 12.23 9.45
CA ASN A 36 -5.49 13.13 10.56
C ASN A 36 -6.33 12.47 11.68
N SER A 37 -6.20 11.15 11.84
CA SER A 37 -6.92 10.39 12.87
C SER A 37 -6.69 10.96 14.27
N LYS A 38 -7.76 11.05 15.07
CA LYS A 38 -7.68 11.42 16.50
C LYS A 38 -7.12 10.29 17.37
N ARG A 39 -7.21 9.02 16.91
CA ARG A 39 -6.78 7.84 17.66
C ARG A 39 -5.26 7.74 17.79
N HIS A 40 -4.54 8.19 16.76
CA HIS A 40 -3.08 8.17 16.71
C HIS A 40 -2.55 9.56 16.36
N PRO A 41 -2.62 10.52 17.30
CA PRO A 41 -2.29 11.91 17.05
C PRO A 41 -0.84 12.13 16.60
N GLN A 42 0.09 11.24 16.96
CA GLN A 42 1.48 11.28 16.52
C GLN A 42 1.65 11.08 15.01
N TYR A 43 0.69 10.42 14.34
CA TYR A 43 0.69 10.22 12.89
C TYR A 43 -0.23 11.21 12.16
N LYS A 44 -0.62 12.32 12.80
CA LYS A 44 -1.22 13.44 12.07
C LYS A 44 -0.19 13.99 11.09
N GLN A 45 -0.65 14.31 9.88
CA GLN A 45 0.22 14.63 8.74
C GLN A 45 1.32 15.63 9.08
N GLU A 46 0.96 16.81 9.58
CA GLU A 46 1.92 17.89 9.84
C GLU A 46 3.00 17.54 10.89
N PRO A 47 2.64 17.12 12.13
CA PRO A 47 3.66 16.76 13.12
C PRO A 47 4.48 15.55 12.68
N PHE A 48 3.87 14.58 12.01
CA PHE A 48 4.57 13.38 11.53
C PHE A 48 5.58 13.72 10.42
N GLN A 49 5.19 14.57 9.47
CA GLN A 49 6.10 15.05 8.42
C GLN A 49 7.29 15.81 9.01
N LYS A 50 7.06 16.66 10.03
CA LYS A 50 8.14 17.37 10.71
C LYS A 50 9.10 16.40 11.40
N TRP A 51 8.55 15.44 12.13
CA TRP A 51 9.33 14.43 12.84
C TRP A 51 10.15 13.55 11.87
N LEU A 52 9.57 13.11 10.75
CA LEU A 52 10.32 12.38 9.73
C LEU A 52 11.50 13.19 9.17
N LYS A 53 11.30 14.50 8.94
CA LYS A 53 12.35 15.40 8.46
C LYS A 53 13.51 15.53 9.45
N GLU A 54 13.24 15.49 10.76
CA GLU A 54 14.27 15.49 11.82
C GLU A 54 15.14 14.22 11.80
N HIS A 55 14.67 13.17 11.10
CA HIS A 55 15.39 11.91 10.88
C HIS A 55 15.84 11.71 9.43
N ASP A 56 15.89 12.78 8.64
CA ASP A 56 16.28 12.76 7.22
C ASP A 56 15.40 11.86 6.33
N ILE A 57 14.14 11.66 6.71
CA ILE A 57 13.17 10.88 5.95
C ILE A 57 12.17 11.83 5.27
N GLY A 58 12.09 11.72 3.94
CA GLY A 58 11.10 12.45 3.15
C GLY A 58 9.68 11.98 3.41
N TYR A 59 8.70 12.86 3.19
CA TYR A 59 7.28 12.53 3.31
C TYR A 59 6.48 13.12 2.15
N ARG A 60 5.59 12.31 1.59
CA ARG A 60 4.57 12.76 0.64
C ARG A 60 3.25 12.06 0.95
N HIS A 61 2.18 12.83 1.08
CA HIS A 61 0.82 12.30 1.02
C HIS A 61 0.40 12.15 -0.45
N LEU A 62 0.10 10.93 -0.87
CA LEU A 62 -0.25 10.59 -2.25
C LEU A 62 -1.67 10.04 -2.32
N THR A 63 -2.63 10.94 -2.51
CA THR A 63 -4.06 10.62 -2.57
C THR A 63 -4.44 9.77 -3.79
N ALA A 64 -3.65 9.78 -4.86
CA ALA A 64 -3.83 8.91 -6.03
C ALA A 64 -3.75 7.42 -5.66
N LEU A 65 -2.85 7.04 -4.75
CA LEU A 65 -2.80 5.66 -4.23
C LEU A 65 -3.63 5.49 -2.94
N GLY A 66 -4.38 6.53 -2.55
CA GLY A 66 -5.16 6.59 -1.32
C GLY A 66 -6.30 5.57 -1.24
N GLY A 67 -6.51 4.98 -0.07
CA GLY A 67 -7.64 4.06 0.18
C GLY A 67 -9.04 4.72 0.13
N ARG A 68 -10.08 3.95 0.52
CA ARG A 68 -11.50 4.38 0.62
C ARG A 68 -12.08 4.87 -0.72
N ARG A 69 -12.09 4.00 -1.71
CA ARG A 69 -12.69 4.24 -3.02
C ARG A 69 -14.19 3.91 -3.03
N GLN A 70 -14.94 4.70 -3.79
CA GLN A 70 -16.36 4.46 -4.03
C GLN A 70 -16.54 3.34 -5.06
N ARG A 71 -17.76 2.81 -5.15
CA ARG A 71 -18.10 1.86 -6.20
C ARG A 71 -17.91 2.52 -7.57
N SER A 72 -17.30 1.82 -8.51
CA SER A 72 -17.20 2.30 -9.88
C SER A 72 -18.58 2.33 -10.54
N GLY A 73 -18.84 3.37 -11.33
CA GLY A 73 -20.01 3.44 -12.21
C GLY A 73 -19.76 2.84 -13.60
N GLU A 74 -18.51 2.49 -13.91
CA GLU A 74 -18.06 2.10 -15.25
C GLU A 74 -17.59 0.65 -15.31
N VAL A 75 -16.96 0.16 -14.24
CA VAL A 75 -16.44 -1.21 -14.16
C VAL A 75 -17.57 -2.17 -13.78
N GLY A 76 -17.78 -3.20 -14.61
CA GLY A 76 -18.80 -4.22 -14.37
C GLY A 76 -18.51 -5.06 -13.12
N GLU A 77 -19.57 -5.49 -12.42
CA GLU A 77 -19.46 -6.19 -11.13
C GLU A 77 -18.66 -7.51 -11.16
N ASN A 78 -18.47 -8.11 -12.33
CA ASN A 78 -17.86 -9.43 -12.47
C ASN A 78 -16.33 -9.39 -12.56
N LEU A 79 -15.74 -8.26 -12.99
CA LEU A 79 -14.31 -8.17 -13.29
C LEU A 79 -13.45 -8.39 -12.03
N ASN A 80 -13.89 -7.87 -10.90
CA ASN A 80 -13.21 -7.97 -9.60
C ASN A 80 -14.00 -8.78 -8.56
N ALA A 81 -14.93 -9.62 -9.01
CA ALA A 81 -15.86 -10.40 -8.17
C ALA A 81 -15.20 -11.44 -7.24
N GLY A 82 -13.89 -11.68 -7.37
CA GLY A 82 -13.12 -12.46 -6.41
C GLY A 82 -13.07 -11.83 -5.02
N TRP A 83 -13.25 -10.51 -4.92
CA TRP A 83 -13.31 -9.80 -3.64
C TRP A 83 -14.70 -9.85 -3.01
N GLN A 84 -14.83 -10.58 -1.90
CA GLN A 84 -16.06 -10.55 -1.08
C GLN A 84 -16.22 -9.25 -0.28
N ASN A 85 -15.11 -8.56 0.01
CA ASN A 85 -15.14 -7.28 0.72
C ASN A 85 -15.31 -6.13 -0.28
N GLN A 86 -16.41 -5.39 -0.16
CA GLN A 86 -16.73 -4.29 -1.08
C GLN A 86 -15.65 -3.21 -1.15
N SER A 87 -14.96 -2.89 -0.05
CA SER A 87 -13.89 -1.88 -0.07
C SER A 87 -12.67 -2.33 -0.89
N PHE A 88 -12.36 -3.63 -0.89
CA PHE A 88 -11.30 -4.18 -1.74
C PHE A 88 -11.75 -4.25 -3.20
N HIS A 89 -12.99 -4.68 -3.46
CA HIS A 89 -13.58 -4.65 -4.80
C HIS A 89 -13.51 -3.24 -5.41
N ASN A 90 -14.02 -2.24 -4.69
CA ASN A 90 -14.00 -0.85 -5.16
C ASN A 90 -12.57 -0.34 -5.42
N TYR A 91 -11.60 -0.79 -4.63
CA TYR A 91 -10.21 -0.38 -4.82
C TYR A 91 -9.58 -1.09 -6.04
N ALA A 92 -9.92 -2.36 -6.29
CA ALA A 92 -9.51 -3.07 -7.50
C ALA A 92 -10.14 -2.44 -8.76
N ASP A 93 -11.40 -2.01 -8.71
CA ASP A 93 -12.00 -1.26 -9.81
C ASP A 93 -11.26 0.07 -10.05
N TYR A 94 -10.85 0.73 -8.97
CA TYR A 94 -10.10 1.97 -9.05
C TYR A 94 -8.71 1.82 -9.67
N THR A 95 -8.05 0.66 -9.58
CA THR A 95 -6.72 0.49 -10.18
C THR A 95 -6.72 0.60 -11.71
N LEU A 96 -7.87 0.41 -12.34
CA LEU A 96 -8.06 0.52 -13.79
C LEU A 96 -8.09 1.99 -14.28
N THR A 97 -8.17 2.95 -13.36
CA THR A 97 -8.30 4.38 -13.69
C THR A 97 -6.96 5.03 -14.01
N ASN A 98 -6.99 6.12 -14.78
CA ASN A 98 -5.78 6.91 -15.07
C ASN A 98 -5.18 7.53 -13.80
N ASP A 99 -6.00 7.99 -12.84
CA ASP A 99 -5.52 8.54 -11.56
C ASP A 99 -4.63 7.54 -10.81
N PHE A 100 -5.01 6.26 -10.79
CA PHE A 100 -4.19 5.23 -10.16
C PHE A 100 -2.86 5.07 -10.90
N LYS A 101 -2.89 4.99 -12.23
CA LYS A 101 -1.70 4.86 -13.09
C LYS A 101 -0.76 6.05 -12.92
N GLU A 102 -1.27 7.26 -12.85
CA GLU A 102 -0.49 8.47 -12.53
C GLU A 102 0.15 8.38 -11.13
N GLY A 103 -0.58 7.87 -10.14
CA GLY A 103 -0.05 7.59 -8.81
C GLY A 103 1.11 6.59 -8.81
N ILE A 104 1.02 5.54 -9.64
CA ILE A 104 2.11 4.57 -9.83
C ILE A 104 3.32 5.21 -10.51
N GLN A 105 3.12 6.02 -11.56
CA GLN A 105 4.24 6.70 -12.22
C GLN A 105 4.97 7.64 -11.27
N TYR A 106 4.24 8.38 -10.44
CA TYR A 106 4.84 9.18 -9.37
C TYR A 106 5.63 8.31 -8.39
N LEU A 107 5.07 7.17 -7.97
CA LEU A 107 5.76 6.23 -7.07
C LEU A 107 7.06 5.71 -7.66
N PHE A 108 7.09 5.39 -8.96
CA PHE A 108 8.30 4.94 -9.65
C PHE A 108 9.36 6.03 -9.72
N ALA A 109 9.00 7.25 -10.11
CA ALA A 109 9.94 8.38 -10.12
C ALA A 109 10.56 8.61 -8.73
N GLU A 110 9.77 8.48 -7.66
CA GLU A 110 10.28 8.60 -6.30
C GLU A 110 11.24 7.47 -5.91
N ALA A 111 10.97 6.25 -6.38
CA ALA A 111 11.76 5.07 -6.06
C ALA A 111 13.07 4.95 -6.86
N GLU A 112 13.25 5.75 -7.91
CA GLU A 112 14.55 5.88 -8.60
C GLU A 112 15.60 6.56 -7.71
N GLU A 113 15.17 7.52 -6.88
CA GLU A 113 16.07 8.32 -6.03
C GLU A 113 16.01 7.93 -4.55
N ASN A 114 14.98 7.20 -4.12
CA ASN A 114 14.71 6.93 -2.71
C ASN A 114 14.43 5.46 -2.43
N THR A 115 14.72 5.02 -1.20
CA THR A 115 14.14 3.79 -0.66
C THR A 115 12.76 4.12 -0.11
N VAL A 116 11.73 3.80 -0.89
CA VAL A 116 10.34 4.19 -0.63
C VAL A 116 9.59 3.14 0.20
N ALA A 117 8.84 3.60 1.21
CA ALA A 117 7.79 2.80 1.83
C ALA A 117 6.38 3.41 1.67
N LEU A 118 5.45 2.61 1.15
CA LEU A 118 4.01 2.91 1.14
C LEU A 118 3.43 2.72 2.54
N MET A 119 2.94 3.80 3.15
CA MET A 119 2.40 3.80 4.52
C MET A 119 0.87 3.86 4.55
N CYS A 120 0.24 2.97 5.32
CA CYS A 120 -1.17 3.10 5.72
C CYS A 120 -1.38 2.95 7.23
N ALA A 121 -2.64 2.88 7.69
CA ALA A 121 -2.98 2.75 9.11
C ALA A 121 -3.00 1.31 9.64
N GLU A 122 -3.42 0.33 8.84
CA GLU A 122 -3.54 -1.06 9.27
C GLU A 122 -2.17 -1.71 9.45
N ARG A 123 -1.99 -2.56 10.47
CA ARG A 123 -0.73 -3.29 10.72
C ARG A 123 -0.27 -4.10 9.52
N HIS A 124 -1.12 -5.01 9.06
CA HIS A 124 -0.76 -5.99 8.03
C HIS A 124 -1.34 -5.60 6.65
N PRO A 125 -0.57 -5.71 5.55
CA PRO A 125 -1.04 -5.31 4.22
C PRO A 125 -2.32 -6.03 3.80
N SER A 126 -2.51 -7.30 4.17
CA SER A 126 -3.73 -8.07 3.86
C SER A 126 -5.04 -7.51 4.42
N ARG A 127 -4.97 -6.50 5.29
CA ARG A 127 -6.12 -5.85 5.90
C ARG A 127 -6.44 -4.50 5.27
N CYS A 128 -5.72 -4.09 4.23
CA CYS A 128 -5.86 -2.77 3.62
C CYS A 128 -5.56 -2.77 2.12
N HIS A 129 -5.76 -1.62 1.49
CA HIS A 129 -5.51 -1.38 0.06
C HIS A 129 -4.04 -1.54 -0.35
N ARG A 130 -3.07 -1.50 0.59
CA ARG A 130 -1.66 -1.82 0.28
C ARG A 130 -1.52 -3.20 -0.35
N LEU A 131 -2.38 -4.16 -0.01
CA LEU A 131 -2.40 -5.47 -0.68
C LEU A 131 -2.60 -5.33 -2.19
N ILE A 132 -3.62 -4.58 -2.61
CA ILE A 132 -3.95 -4.44 -4.04
C ILE A 132 -2.88 -3.63 -4.77
N ILE A 133 -2.34 -2.56 -4.16
CA ILE A 133 -1.19 -1.86 -4.74
C ILE A 133 0.00 -2.82 -4.92
N SER A 134 0.28 -3.66 -3.91
CA SER A 134 1.39 -4.62 -3.96
C SER A 134 1.19 -5.69 -5.03
N ASN A 135 -0.03 -6.19 -5.19
CA ASN A 135 -0.38 -7.11 -6.27
C ASN A 135 -0.12 -6.47 -7.64
N TRP A 136 -0.54 -5.21 -7.83
CA TRP A 136 -0.32 -4.47 -9.07
C TRP A 136 1.18 -4.33 -9.36
N LEU A 137 1.96 -3.90 -8.36
CA LEU A 137 3.41 -3.72 -8.48
C LEU A 137 4.14 -5.03 -8.82
N VAL A 138 3.86 -6.13 -8.10
CA VAL A 138 4.49 -7.43 -8.37
C VAL A 138 4.03 -8.02 -9.69
N GLY A 139 2.78 -7.79 -10.10
CA GLY A 139 2.29 -8.14 -11.44
C GLY A 139 3.05 -7.43 -12.57
N HIS A 140 3.73 -6.31 -12.27
CA HIS A 140 4.57 -5.54 -13.20
C HIS A 140 6.07 -5.67 -12.87
N ASP A 141 6.49 -6.83 -12.36
CA ASP A 141 7.90 -7.17 -12.08
C ASP A 141 8.61 -6.25 -11.07
N VAL A 142 7.87 -5.55 -10.21
CA VAL A 142 8.43 -4.74 -9.12
C VAL A 142 8.49 -5.57 -7.83
N GLU A 143 9.67 -5.67 -7.22
CA GLU A 143 9.80 -6.36 -5.93
C GLU A 143 9.11 -5.55 -4.84
N VAL A 144 8.20 -6.17 -4.09
CA VAL A 144 7.53 -5.55 -2.94
C VAL A 144 7.90 -6.29 -1.66
N LYS A 145 8.27 -5.53 -0.62
CA LYS A 145 8.60 -6.07 0.72
C LYS A 145 7.77 -5.38 1.80
N HIS A 146 7.21 -6.17 2.71
CA HIS A 146 6.41 -5.67 3.81
C HIS A 146 7.22 -5.62 5.10
N ILE A 147 7.25 -4.45 5.74
CA ILE A 147 7.82 -4.25 7.06
C ILE A 147 6.73 -4.58 8.08
N ILE A 148 6.86 -5.71 8.78
CA ILE A 148 5.84 -6.26 9.67
C ILE A 148 6.46 -6.57 11.03
N VAL A 149 5.87 -6.05 12.10
CA VAL A 149 6.24 -6.47 13.46
C VAL A 149 5.51 -7.76 13.83
N SER A 150 6.22 -8.78 14.28
CA SER A 150 5.65 -10.05 14.76
C SER A 150 4.93 -9.87 16.10
N ASN A 151 4.23 -10.90 16.57
CA ASN A 151 3.61 -10.86 17.90
C ASN A 151 4.63 -10.83 19.05
N LYS A 152 5.90 -11.10 18.76
CA LYS A 152 7.01 -11.00 19.72
C LYS A 152 7.69 -9.62 19.71
N GLY A 153 7.23 -8.68 18.87
CA GLY A 153 7.84 -7.36 18.73
C GLY A 153 9.00 -7.30 17.73
N GLU A 154 9.32 -8.40 17.05
CA GLU A 154 10.43 -8.46 16.09
C GLU A 154 10.02 -7.85 14.74
N ILE A 155 10.86 -6.99 14.18
CA ILE A 155 10.66 -6.43 12.84
C ILE A 155 11.06 -7.47 11.79
N ASN A 156 10.16 -7.76 10.86
CA ASN A 156 10.38 -8.71 9.77
C ASN A 156 10.16 -8.03 8.43
N ILE A 157 11.04 -8.32 7.47
CA ILE A 157 10.91 -7.92 6.08
C ILE A 157 10.42 -9.14 5.30
N VAL A 158 9.15 -9.11 4.88
CA VAL A 158 8.49 -10.25 4.23
C VAL A 158 8.23 -9.92 2.76
N PRO A 159 8.72 -10.72 1.79
CA PRO A 159 8.40 -10.49 0.38
C PRO A 159 6.90 -10.65 0.13
N HIS A 160 6.38 -9.83 -0.78
CA HIS A 160 5.04 -9.98 -1.31
C HIS A 160 5.01 -11.12 -2.33
N GLU A 161 3.97 -11.95 -2.26
CA GLU A 161 3.75 -13.05 -3.20
C GLU A 161 2.29 -12.98 -3.66
N LEU A 162 2.07 -12.97 -4.98
CA LEU A 162 0.74 -12.92 -5.56
C LEU A 162 -0.10 -14.11 -5.10
N GLY A 163 -1.35 -13.85 -4.74
CA GLY A 163 -2.28 -14.89 -4.27
C GLY A 163 -2.04 -15.40 -2.84
N LYS A 164 -0.98 -14.94 -2.15
CA LYS A 164 -0.73 -15.30 -0.74
C LYS A 164 -1.82 -14.82 0.20
N TRP A 165 -2.42 -13.67 -0.10
CA TRP A 165 -3.51 -13.09 0.68
C TRP A 165 -4.61 -12.55 -0.24
N GLY A 166 -5.87 -12.76 0.18
CA GLY A 166 -7.03 -12.19 -0.52
C GLY A 166 -7.39 -12.94 -1.79
N ALA A 167 -8.07 -12.25 -2.72
CA ALA A 167 -8.42 -12.81 -4.02
C ALA A 167 -7.17 -13.00 -4.90
N MET A 168 -7.19 -14.03 -5.74
CA MET A 168 -6.09 -14.31 -6.68
C MET A 168 -6.06 -13.21 -7.76
N PRO A 169 -4.95 -12.45 -7.90
CA PRO A 169 -4.79 -11.50 -8.99
C PRO A 169 -4.50 -12.24 -10.31
N ILE A 170 -5.04 -11.72 -11.40
CA ILE A 170 -4.72 -12.11 -12.77
C ILE A 170 -4.21 -10.87 -13.50
N LEU A 171 -3.05 -10.99 -14.16
CA LEU A 171 -2.55 -9.98 -15.07
C LEU A 171 -3.14 -10.25 -16.46
N GLU A 172 -3.90 -9.30 -17.00
CA GLU A 172 -4.45 -9.38 -18.36
C GLU A 172 -3.42 -8.91 -19.40
N ASP A 173 -3.67 -9.21 -20.68
CA ASP A 173 -2.76 -8.90 -21.79
C ASP A 173 -2.54 -7.38 -21.98
N ASP A 174 -3.48 -6.56 -21.52
CA ASP A 174 -3.39 -5.09 -21.54
C ASP A 174 -2.62 -4.51 -20.34
N GLY A 175 -2.12 -5.37 -19.45
CA GLY A 175 -1.37 -5.00 -18.24
C GLY A 175 -2.26 -4.71 -17.03
N GLU A 176 -3.58 -4.82 -17.12
CA GLU A 176 -4.43 -4.63 -15.95
C GLU A 176 -4.35 -5.81 -14.98
N VAL A 177 -4.45 -5.51 -13.68
CA VAL A 177 -4.52 -6.54 -12.63
C VAL A 177 -5.94 -6.64 -12.11
N VAL A 178 -6.60 -7.74 -12.44
CA VAL A 178 -8.02 -8.00 -12.14
C VAL A 178 -8.19 -9.20 -11.21
N TYR A 179 -9.39 -9.35 -10.65
CA TYR A 179 -9.70 -10.37 -9.65
C TYR A 179 -11.01 -11.08 -9.97
N PRO A 180 -11.12 -11.84 -11.08
CA PRO A 180 -12.34 -12.52 -11.41
C PRO A 180 -12.66 -13.61 -10.39
N LYS A 181 -13.94 -13.96 -10.29
CA LYS A 181 -14.35 -15.10 -9.48
C LYS A 181 -13.85 -16.39 -10.14
N LEU A 182 -12.90 -17.07 -9.50
CA LEU A 182 -12.45 -18.38 -9.96
C LEU A 182 -13.54 -19.42 -9.67
N GLU A 183 -13.94 -20.18 -10.69
CA GLU A 183 -14.82 -21.33 -10.48
C GLU A 183 -14.10 -22.38 -9.63
N ALA A 184 -14.80 -22.94 -8.64
CA ALA A 184 -14.26 -24.06 -7.89
C ALA A 184 -14.11 -25.25 -8.85
N LYS A 185 -12.88 -25.78 -8.96
CA LYS A 185 -12.62 -27.04 -9.64
C LYS A 185 -13.32 -28.21 -8.96
#